data_AF-W4RLK9-F1
#
_entry.id   AF-W4RLK9-F1
#
_cell.length_a   1.000
_cell.length_b   1.000
_cell.length_c   1.000
_cell.angle_alpha   90.00
_cell.angle_beta   90.00
_cell.angle_gamma   90.00
#
_symmetry.space_group_name_H-M   'P 1'
#
loop_
_entity.id
_entity.type
_entity.pdbx_description
1 polymer ?
#
loop_
_entity_poly.entity_id
_entity_poly.type
_entity_poly.pdbx_seq_one_letter_code
_entity_poly.pdbx_strand_id
1 'polypeptide(L)'
;MFKLKENNTNAKTEMMAGITTFFTMVYIVVVNPIILADAGVPFEQVFTATIIAAVIGTLWMALFANYPIAIAPGMGLNAYFAYSVVGNNQNISYETAFAAVFIAGLIFVILSLTPFREKLIEAIPAT
;
A
#
# COMPACT_ATOMS: atom_id res chain seq x y z
N MET A 1 7.93 8.21 22.58
CA MET A 1 7.34 7.80 21.29
C MET A 1 7.10 9.01 20.38
N PHE A 2 6.21 9.96 20.72
CA PHE A 2 5.87 11.06 19.78
C PHE A 2 6.53 12.42 20.00
N LYS A 3 7.36 12.59 21.04
CA LYS A 3 8.25 13.77 21.27
C LYS A 3 7.63 15.14 20.90
N LEU A 4 6.35 15.36 21.21
CA LEU A 4 5.56 16.48 20.69
C LEU A 4 6.17 17.86 20.97
N LYS A 5 6.77 18.04 22.16
CA LYS A 5 7.48 19.28 22.52
C LYS A 5 8.78 19.48 21.73
N GLU A 6 9.53 18.41 21.43
CA GLU A 6 10.74 18.50 20.59
C GLU A 6 10.37 18.76 19.11
N ASN A 7 9.20 18.27 18.69
CA ASN A 7 8.63 18.50 17.36
C ASN A 7 7.81 19.81 17.26
N ASN A 8 7.84 20.67 18.29
CA ASN A 8 7.11 21.95 18.35
C ASN A 8 5.60 21.84 18.03
N THR A 9 4.97 20.71 18.36
CA THR A 9 3.56 20.41 18.06
C THR A 9 2.76 20.12 19.33
N ASN A 10 1.44 20.06 19.22
CA ASN A 10 0.52 19.73 20.30
C ASN A 10 -0.53 18.71 19.82
N ALA A 11 -1.18 18.02 20.77
CA ALA A 11 -2.12 16.94 20.46
C ALA A 11 -3.31 17.39 19.58
N LYS A 12 -3.75 18.65 19.69
CA LYS A 12 -4.84 19.19 18.87
C LYS A 12 -4.39 19.35 17.41
N THR A 13 -3.17 19.84 17.18
CA THR A 13 -2.58 19.96 15.84
C THR A 13 -2.41 18.59 15.19
N GLU A 14 -1.85 17.62 15.92
CA GLU A 14 -1.67 16.25 15.42
C GLU A 14 -2.99 15.57 15.08
N MET A 15 -4.02 15.73 15.92
CA MET A 15 -5.34 15.17 15.64
C MET A 15 -5.97 15.80 14.38
N MET A 16 -5.83 17.12 14.20
CA MET A 16 -6.33 17.81 13.01
C MET A 16 -5.58 17.39 11.75
N ALA A 17 -4.25 17.23 11.84
CA ALA A 17 -3.42 16.74 10.75
C ALA A 17 -3.85 15.31 10.36
N GLY A 18 -4.03 14.42 11.34
CA GLY A 18 -4.50 13.05 11.09
C GLY A 18 -5.87 13.00 10.42
N ILE A 19 -6.83 13.81 10.87
CA ILE A 19 -8.16 13.92 10.24
C ILE A 19 -8.04 14.42 8.80
N THR A 20 -7.20 15.44 8.56
CA THR A 20 -6.98 15.99 7.23
C THR A 20 -6.38 14.92 6.31
N THR A 21 -5.35 14.21 6.76
CA THR A 21 -4.75 13.09 6.03
C THR A 21 -5.79 12.01 5.72
N PHE A 22 -6.62 11.64 6.69
CA PHE A 22 -7.70 10.68 6.47
C PHE A 22 -8.63 11.12 5.33
N PHE A 23 -9.14 12.35 5.36
CA PHE A 23 -10.03 12.84 4.31
C PHE A 23 -9.34 12.95 2.94
N THR A 24 -8.04 13.22 2.88
CA THR A 24 -7.31 13.22 1.60
C THR A 24 -7.19 11.84 0.97
N MET A 25 -7.21 10.76 1.76
CA MET A 25 -7.03 9.40 1.27
C MET A 25 -8.33 8.57 1.23
N VAL A 26 -9.40 8.99 1.92
CA VAL A 26 -10.62 8.18 2.09
C VAL A 26 -11.28 7.78 0.78
N TYR A 27 -11.07 8.54 -0.31
CA TYR A 27 -11.58 8.18 -1.63
C TYR A 27 -11.11 6.78 -2.08
N ILE A 28 -9.92 6.35 -1.65
CA ILE A 28 -9.33 5.03 -1.95
C ILE A 28 -10.25 3.90 -1.47
N VAL A 29 -10.93 4.10 -0.35
CA VAL A 29 -11.84 3.11 0.25
C VAL A 29 -12.99 2.76 -0.70
N VAL A 30 -13.34 3.67 -1.63
CA VAL A 30 -14.36 3.44 -2.65
C VAL A 30 -13.74 3.09 -4.00
N VAL A 31 -12.71 3.84 -4.43
CA VAL A 31 -12.15 3.70 -5.78
C VAL A 31 -11.38 2.38 -5.95
N ASN A 32 -10.66 1.92 -4.92
CA ASN A 32 -9.91 0.67 -5.04
C ASN A 32 -10.84 -0.56 -5.24
N PRO A 33 -11.91 -0.74 -4.45
CA PRO A 33 -12.90 -1.78 -4.71
C PRO A 33 -13.57 -1.69 -6.08
N ILE A 34 -13.84 -0.50 -6.62
CA ILE A 34 -14.41 -0.35 -7.97
C ILE A 34 -13.44 -0.92 -9.02
N ILE A 35 -12.17 -0.52 -8.97
CA ILE A 35 -11.16 -0.98 -9.93
C ILE A 35 -10.98 -2.50 -9.87
N LEU A 36 -10.92 -3.07 -8.66
CA LEU A 36 -10.75 -4.51 -8.50
C LEU A 36 -12.03 -5.31 -8.80
N ALA A 37 -13.21 -4.70 -8.66
CA ALA A 37 -14.46 -5.30 -9.09
C ALA A 37 -14.53 -5.45 -10.61
N ASP A 38 -13.95 -4.53 -11.39
CA ASP A 38 -13.80 -4.68 -12.85
C ASP A 38 -12.96 -5.91 -13.23
N ALA A 39 -12.06 -6.35 -12.34
CA ALA A 39 -11.26 -7.56 -12.49
C ALA A 39 -11.97 -8.85 -12.01
N GLY A 40 -13.21 -8.73 -11.54
CA GLY A 40 -14.02 -9.85 -11.04
C GLY A 40 -13.93 -10.10 -9.53
N VAL A 41 -13.22 -9.26 -8.76
CA VAL A 41 -13.10 -9.42 -7.30
C VAL A 41 -14.36 -8.89 -6.60
N PRO A 42 -14.95 -9.61 -5.62
CA PRO A 42 -16.13 -9.13 -4.92
C PRO A 42 -15.89 -7.80 -4.18
N PHE A 43 -16.68 -6.78 -4.49
CA PHE A 43 -16.52 -5.41 -3.97
C PHE A 43 -16.43 -5.36 -2.43
N GLU A 44 -17.36 -6.02 -1.74
CA GLU A 44 -17.43 -5.99 -0.27
C GLU A 44 -16.16 -6.61 0.37
N GLN A 45 -15.62 -7.67 -0.24
CA GLN A 45 -14.40 -8.32 0.25
C GLN A 45 -13.19 -7.39 0.10
N VAL A 46 -13.04 -6.75 -1.07
CA VAL A 46 -11.94 -5.80 -1.32
C VAL A 46 -12.06 -4.57 -0.45
N PHE A 47 -13.27 -4.06 -0.24
CA PHE A 47 -13.54 -2.92 0.63
C PHE A 47 -13.03 -3.18 2.05
N THR A 48 -13.46 -4.28 2.66
CA THR A 48 -13.05 -4.66 4.01
C THR A 48 -11.55 -4.97 4.08
N ALA A 49 -11.00 -5.69 3.10
CA ALA A 49 -9.57 -5.99 3.04
C ALA A 49 -8.71 -4.73 2.94
N THR A 50 -9.12 -3.74 2.13
CA THR A 50 -8.42 -2.47 1.95
C THR A 50 -8.35 -1.68 3.26
N ILE A 51 -9.48 -1.59 3.99
CA ILE A 51 -9.53 -0.88 5.27
C ILE A 51 -8.63 -1.57 6.29
N ILE A 52 -8.74 -2.90 6.42
CA ILE A 52 -7.92 -3.66 7.37
C ILE A 52 -6.43 -3.51 7.05
N ALA A 53 -6.04 -3.66 5.79
CA ALA A 53 -4.65 -3.53 5.36
C ALA A 53 -4.09 -2.11 5.60
N ALA A 54 -4.88 -1.07 5.30
CA ALA A 54 -4.49 0.32 5.52
C ALA A 54 -4.32 0.64 7.01
N VAL A 55 -5.24 0.15 7.86
CA VAL A 55 -5.15 0.31 9.32
C VAL A 55 -3.93 -0.40 9.88
N ILE A 56 -3.72 -1.67 9.53
CA ILE A 56 -2.57 -2.45 10.00
C ILE A 56 -1.25 -1.81 9.54
N GLY A 57 -1.15 -1.44 8.26
CA GLY A 57 0.05 -0.81 7.70
C GLY A 57 0.35 0.54 8.36
N THR A 58 -0.67 1.39 8.51
CA THR A 58 -0.51 2.71 9.14
C THR A 58 -0.15 2.58 10.63
N LEU A 59 -0.76 1.65 11.36
CA LEU A 59 -0.41 1.38 12.76
C LEU A 59 1.00 0.81 12.89
N TRP A 60 1.43 -0.05 11.96
CA TRP A 60 2.78 -0.57 11.95
C TRP A 60 3.82 0.56 11.80
N MET A 61 3.57 1.49 10.87
CA MET A 61 4.41 2.68 10.69
C MET A 61 4.41 3.60 11.90
N ALA A 62 3.23 3.81 12.51
CA ALA A 62 3.10 4.68 13.68
C ALA A 62 3.77 4.10 14.94
N LEU A 63 3.64 2.80 15.18
CA LEU A 63 4.07 2.16 16.42
C LEU A 63 5.48 1.57 16.35
N PHE A 64 5.84 0.89 15.27
CA PHE A 64 7.14 0.20 15.17
C PHE A 64 8.18 1.05 14.46
N ALA A 65 7.80 1.70 13.34
CA ALA A 65 8.73 2.57 12.61
C ALA A 65 8.81 3.99 13.20
N ASN A 66 7.84 4.39 14.04
CA ASN A 66 7.70 5.73 14.60
C ASN A 66 7.83 6.84 13.53
N TYR A 67 7.20 6.61 12.36
CA TYR A 67 7.28 7.49 11.20
C TYR A 67 5.88 7.98 10.79
N PRO A 68 5.67 9.29 10.58
CA PRO A 68 4.35 9.87 10.31
C PRO A 68 3.92 9.69 8.85
N ILE A 69 3.82 8.44 8.38
CA ILE A 69 3.32 8.10 7.03
C ILE A 69 2.07 7.22 7.15
N ALA A 70 1.00 7.64 6.48
CA ALA A 70 -0.17 6.79 6.25
C ALA A 70 0.08 5.83 5.09
N ILE A 71 -0.31 4.57 5.25
CA ILE A 71 -0.19 3.55 4.20
C ILE A 71 -1.53 3.36 3.52
N ALA A 72 -1.51 3.39 2.19
CA ALA A 72 -2.65 3.13 1.33
C ALA A 72 -2.21 2.32 0.09
N PRO A 73 -3.15 1.71 -0.64
CA PRO A 73 -2.87 1.05 -1.91
C PRO A 73 -2.32 2.03 -2.95
N GLY A 74 -1.35 1.58 -3.74
CA GLY A 74 -0.87 2.32 -4.90
C GLY A 74 -1.88 2.25 -6.05
N MET A 75 -2.63 3.34 -6.27
CA MET A 75 -3.73 3.36 -7.24
C MET A 75 -3.32 2.97 -8.67
N GLY A 76 -2.11 3.32 -9.12
CA GLY A 76 -1.61 2.94 -10.44
C GLY A 76 -1.33 1.43 -10.59
N LEU A 77 -0.84 0.78 -9.53
CA LEU A 77 -0.57 -0.66 -9.54
C LEU A 77 -1.86 -1.48 -9.55
N ASN A 78 -2.90 -1.00 -8.86
CA ASN A 78 -4.20 -1.67 -8.85
C ASN A 78 -4.91 -1.55 -10.21
N ALA A 79 -4.79 -0.40 -10.88
CA ALA A 79 -5.28 -0.25 -12.25
C ALA A 79 -4.52 -1.15 -13.23
N TYR A 80 -3.19 -1.26 -13.09
CA TYR A 80 -2.39 -2.20 -13.89
C TYR A 80 -2.84 -3.65 -13.66
N PHE A 81 -3.03 -4.05 -12.40
CA PHE A 81 -3.54 -5.37 -12.04
C PHE A 81 -4.89 -5.65 -12.72
N ALA A 82 -5.86 -4.75 -12.56
CA ALA A 82 -7.22 -4.96 -13.04
C ALA A 82 -7.30 -4.96 -14.57
N TYR A 83 -6.69 -3.98 -15.23
CA TYR A 83 -6.89 -3.79 -16.67
C TYR A 83 -5.81 -4.47 -17.52
N SER A 84 -4.55 -4.48 -17.08
CA SER A 84 -3.44 -5.04 -17.87
C SER A 84 -3.17 -6.51 -17.58
N VAL A 85 -3.26 -6.95 -16.32
CA VAL A 85 -2.98 -8.34 -15.94
C VAL A 85 -4.21 -9.21 -16.10
N VAL A 86 -5.32 -8.85 -15.45
CA VAL A 86 -6.56 -9.65 -15.48
C VAL A 86 -7.39 -9.31 -16.72
N GLY A 87 -7.67 -8.02 -16.95
CA GLY A 87 -8.57 -7.57 -18.03
C GLY A 87 -8.11 -7.91 -19.46
N ASN A 88 -6.81 -7.87 -19.74
CA ASN A 88 -6.27 -8.19 -21.07
C ASN A 88 -6.01 -9.69 -21.28
N ASN A 89 -6.07 -10.53 -20.24
CA ASN A 89 -5.73 -11.95 -20.34
C ASN A 89 -6.92 -12.81 -19.91
N GLN A 90 -7.67 -13.34 -20.88
CA GLN A 90 -8.84 -14.19 -20.63
C GLN A 90 -8.55 -15.49 -19.85
N ASN A 91 -7.28 -15.90 -19.74
CA ASN A 91 -6.87 -17.13 -19.05
C ASN A 91 -6.36 -16.88 -17.61
N ILE A 92 -6.28 -15.64 -17.15
CA ILE A 92 -5.74 -15.31 -15.83
C ILE A 92 -6.90 -14.88 -14.93
N SER A 93 -7.24 -15.75 -13.98
CA SER A 93 -8.20 -15.41 -12.92
C SER A 93 -7.57 -14.44 -11.91
N TYR A 94 -8.40 -13.61 -11.26
CA TYR A 94 -7.93 -12.65 -10.26
C TYR A 94 -7.25 -13.35 -9.07
N GLU A 95 -7.65 -14.58 -8.71
CA GLU A 95 -7.03 -15.37 -7.66
C GLU A 95 -5.58 -15.75 -8.03
N THR A 96 -5.34 -16.15 -9.28
CA THR A 96 -3.99 -16.46 -9.79
C THR A 96 -3.12 -15.20 -9.79
N ALA A 97 -3.69 -14.06 -10.19
CA ALA A 97 -2.98 -12.79 -10.16
C ALA A 97 -2.64 -12.37 -8.71
N PHE A 98 -3.55 -12.52 -7.75
CA PHE A 98 -3.25 -12.27 -6.33
C PHE A 98 -2.20 -13.23 -5.76
N ALA A 99 -2.20 -14.50 -6.17
CA ALA A 99 -1.16 -15.44 -5.79
C ALA A 99 0.22 -14.99 -6.30
N ALA A 100 0.30 -14.49 -7.54
CA ALA A 100 1.53 -13.91 -8.07
C ALA A 100 1.98 -12.66 -7.29
N VAL A 101 1.05 -11.76 -6.94
CA VAL A 101 1.34 -10.58 -6.10
C VAL A 101 1.87 -11.00 -4.72
N PHE A 102 1.28 -12.03 -4.11
CA PHE A 102 1.71 -12.56 -2.83
C PHE A 102 3.14 -13.12 -2.90
N ILE A 103 3.44 -13.93 -3.92
CA ILE A 103 4.79 -14.48 -4.16
C ILE A 103 5.79 -13.35 -4.42
N ALA A 104 5.44 -12.36 -5.23
CA ALA A 104 6.27 -11.18 -5.47
C ALA A 104 6.55 -10.41 -4.18
N GLY A 105 5.56 -10.30 -3.28
CA GLY A 105 5.71 -9.72 -1.95
C GLY A 105 6.71 -10.49 -1.08
N LEU A 106 6.64 -11.83 -1.07
CA LEU A 106 7.62 -12.67 -0.36
C LEU A 106 9.04 -12.49 -0.92
N ILE A 107 9.18 -12.50 -2.25
CA ILE A 107 10.47 -12.23 -2.91
C ILE A 107 10.97 -10.84 -2.52
N PHE A 108 10.10 -9.82 -2.52
CA PHE A 108 10.46 -8.47 -2.15
C PHE A 108 10.94 -8.37 -0.69
N VAL A 109 10.28 -9.07 0.23
CA VAL A 109 10.73 -9.14 1.64
C VAL A 109 12.11 -9.78 1.74
N ILE A 110 12.34 -10.92 1.06
CA ILE A 110 13.64 -11.58 1.04
C ILE A 110 14.71 -10.64 0.49
N LEU A 111 14.45 -10.01 -0.66
CA LEU A 111 15.36 -9.06 -1.28
C LEU A 111 15.65 -7.87 -0.36
N SER A 112 14.63 -7.33 0.31
CA SER A 112 14.77 -6.19 1.25
C SER A 112 15.60 -6.54 2.49
N LEU A 113 15.66 -7.81 2.88
CA LEU A 113 16.50 -8.28 4.00
C LEU A 113 17.93 -8.62 3.57
N THR A 114 18.21 -8.67 2.26
CA THR A 114 19.53 -8.98 1.71
C THR A 114 20.22 -7.71 1.18
N PRO A 115 21.56 -7.67 1.11
CA PRO A 115 22.31 -6.57 0.50
C PRO A 115 22.16 -6.51 -1.04
N PHE A 116 21.27 -7.31 -1.63
CA PHE A 116 21.04 -7.33 -3.08
C PHE A 116 20.56 -5.97 -3.61
N ARG A 117 19.84 -5.19 -2.79
CA ARG A 117 19.48 -3.81 -3.12
C ARG A 117 20.71 -2.92 -3.38
N GLU A 118 21.75 -3.08 -2.60
CA GLU A 118 22.99 -2.30 -2.71
C GLU A 118 23.75 -2.68 -3.98
N LYS A 119 23.86 -3.98 -4.27
CA LYS A 119 24.46 -4.50 -5.50
C LYS A 119 23.71 -4.10 -6.77
N LEU A 120 22.38 -4.02 -6.72
CA LEU A 120 21.58 -3.50 -7.84
C LEU A 120 21.90 -2.03 -8.12
N ILE A 121 22.08 -1.22 -7.08
CA ILE A 121 22.42 0.21 -7.22
C ILE A 121 23.84 0.36 -7.79
N GLU A 122 24.80 -0.43 -7.31
CA GLU A 122 26.16 -0.45 -7.86
C GLU A 122 26.21 -0.94 -9.32
N ALA A 123 25.27 -1.80 -9.72
CA ALA A 123 25.14 -2.29 -11.09
C ALA A 123 24.47 -1.28 -12.04
N ILE A 124 23.81 -0.24 -11.53
CA ILE A 124 23.34 0.87 -12.35
C ILE A 124 24.56 1.75 -12.64
N PRO A 125 25.05 1.79 -13.89
CA PRO A 125 26.21 2.61 -14.21
C PRO A 125 25.87 4.07 -13.93
N ALA A 126 26.74 4.73 -13.16
CA ALA A 126 26.70 6.16 -13.00
C ALA A 126 27.01 6.79 -14.36
N THR A 127 25.98 7.17 -15.10
CA THR A 127 26.10 8.26 -16.08
C THR A 127 26.40 9.55 -15.35
#